data_AF-A0A0G0UJW4-F1
#
_entry.id   AF-A0A0G0UJW4-F1
#
_cell.length_a   1.000
_cell.length_b   1.000
_cell.length_c   1.000
_cell.angle_alpha   90.00
_cell.angle_beta   90.00
_cell.angle_gamma   90.00
#
_symmetry.space_group_name_H-M   'P 1'
#
loop_
_entity.id
_entity.type
_entity.pdbx_description
1 polymer ?
#
loop_
_entity_poly.entity_id
_entity_poly.type
_entity_poly.pdbx_seq_one_letter_code
_entity_poly.pdbx_strand_id
1 'polypeptide(L)'
;MPENSRTIEDLLSIVEKNYMNPDVDLIRRAYHLANEAHQGEKRLTGHDYILHPLAVAYKLAEMGLNLNVVAAGLLHDVAEDSEVDIEDIRKNFGDDIASLVESVTKLKKVVYRGVDRYVENMRKMFLAMASDVRVIFIKFADRLHNLQTLYAMPVHKQERTAREALEIYAPIANRLGMSEMKGDLEDLAFQYLFPKEFDWMRQIMETKVREKGASVTKLIEKAEQILRDAKLAHVEIHGRVKRLYSLYQKMQRYQNDISKVYDLIAIRIVVEDVAECYAVLGFIHQHWVPVPRRIKDYIAQPKPNGYQSLHTSVFCENGDVAEFQIRTREMHELAEYGISAHWRYKETGVTPQKNLHWMEELVVIQKELASKSDFLEQLEVLKIDAFKDRIFVFTPQGDVIDLPEGATPIDFAFAIHTEIGNKCTAARVNNQLVNLDSALKSGDIVDIITDKNRKGPNPDWLKFVKTQHARSKIKDKQKHVMGAWLRNVLPKSKTKL
;
A
#
# COMPACT_ATOMS: atom_id res chain seq x y z
N MET A 1 17.04 -3.13 -20.89
CA MET A 1 17.09 -2.13 -19.82
C MET A 1 18.53 -2.09 -19.34
N PRO A 2 19.17 -0.92 -19.17
CA PRO A 2 20.49 -0.90 -18.58
C PRO A 2 20.33 -1.41 -17.14
N GLU A 3 20.97 -2.52 -16.81
CA GLU A 3 21.09 -2.90 -15.40
C GLU A 3 21.88 -1.78 -14.74
N ASN A 4 21.26 -1.06 -13.81
CA ASN A 4 21.95 -0.07 -12.99
C ASN A 4 22.93 -0.86 -12.11
N SER A 5 24.14 -1.10 -12.61
CA SER A 5 25.24 -1.67 -11.84
C SER A 5 25.71 -0.60 -10.85
N ARG A 6 24.96 -0.47 -9.74
CA ARG A 6 25.33 0.40 -8.63
C ARG A 6 26.59 -0.12 -7.99
N THR A 7 27.53 0.77 -7.71
CA THR A 7 28.75 0.43 -6.98
C THR A 7 28.58 0.65 -5.48
N ILE A 8 29.54 0.21 -4.69
CA ILE A 8 29.60 0.55 -3.26
C ILE A 8 29.74 2.07 -3.08
N GLU A 9 30.48 2.75 -3.94
CA GLU A 9 30.62 4.21 -3.90
C GLU A 9 29.28 4.93 -4.13
N ASP A 10 28.43 4.42 -5.02
CA ASP A 10 27.07 4.96 -5.20
C ASP A 10 26.24 4.82 -3.92
N LEU A 11 26.34 3.66 -3.24
CA LEU A 11 25.65 3.41 -1.97
C LEU A 11 26.17 4.34 -0.86
N LEU A 12 27.49 4.53 -0.77
CA LEU A 12 28.07 5.41 0.23
C LEU A 12 27.70 6.87 -0.01
N SER A 13 27.69 7.32 -1.28
CA SER A 13 27.28 8.67 -1.66
C SER A 13 25.83 8.97 -1.26
N ILE A 14 24.91 8.05 -1.49
CA ILE A 14 23.51 8.25 -1.07
C ILE A 14 23.36 8.22 0.46
N VAL A 15 24.16 7.41 1.16
CA VAL A 15 24.19 7.39 2.62
C VAL A 15 24.73 8.71 3.17
N GLU A 16 25.84 9.22 2.66
CA GLU A 16 26.38 10.53 3.08
C GLU A 16 25.41 11.68 2.80
N LYS A 17 24.61 11.58 1.74
CA LYS A 17 23.60 12.58 1.39
C LYS A 17 22.36 12.52 2.29
N ASN A 18 21.91 11.33 2.66
CA ASN A 18 20.59 11.13 3.29
C ASN A 18 20.60 11.12 4.82
N TYR A 19 21.76 10.84 5.43
CA TYR A 19 21.91 10.68 6.89
C TYR A 19 22.87 11.71 7.47
N MET A 20 22.54 12.22 8.66
CA MET A 20 23.42 13.11 9.41
C MET A 20 24.45 12.26 10.19
N ASN A 21 25.75 12.43 9.92
CA ASN A 21 26.85 11.67 10.52
C ASN A 21 26.67 10.13 10.42
N PRO A 22 26.57 9.55 9.21
CA PRO A 22 26.35 8.11 9.06
C PRO A 22 27.56 7.27 9.50
N ASP A 23 27.28 6.09 10.07
CA ASP A 23 28.28 5.04 10.26
C ASP A 23 28.57 4.35 8.92
N VAL A 24 29.42 5.00 8.12
CA VAL A 24 29.86 4.50 6.82
C VAL A 24 30.69 3.22 6.95
N ASP A 25 31.40 3.05 8.08
CA ASP A 25 32.21 1.87 8.34
C ASP A 25 31.35 0.60 8.47
N LEU A 26 30.21 0.69 9.17
CA LEU A 26 29.22 -0.39 9.23
C LEU A 26 28.82 -0.88 7.85
N ILE A 27 28.50 0.04 6.93
CA ILE A 27 28.08 -0.30 5.56
C ILE A 27 29.24 -0.93 4.77
N ARG A 28 30.47 -0.40 4.90
CA ARG A 28 31.65 -0.99 4.26
C ARG A 28 31.92 -2.41 4.76
N ARG A 29 31.88 -2.64 6.07
CA ARG A 29 32.07 -3.98 6.67
C ARG A 29 31.00 -4.96 6.20
N ALA A 30 29.74 -4.54 6.15
CA ALA A 30 28.65 -5.37 5.64
C ALA A 30 28.83 -5.71 4.15
N TYR A 31 29.25 -4.75 3.34
CA TYR A 31 29.57 -4.97 1.92
C TYR A 31 30.71 -5.96 1.74
N HIS A 32 31.81 -5.81 2.50
CA HIS A 32 32.96 -6.73 2.40
C HIS A 32 32.55 -8.16 2.73
N LEU A 33 31.80 -8.37 3.82
CA LEU A 33 31.31 -9.70 4.17
C LEU A 33 30.40 -10.28 3.06
N ALA A 34 29.47 -9.49 2.53
CA ALA A 34 28.59 -9.94 1.46
C ALA A 34 29.36 -10.27 0.17
N ASN A 35 30.36 -9.45 -0.18
CA ASN A 35 31.18 -9.66 -1.37
C ASN A 35 32.07 -10.89 -1.26
N GLU A 36 32.62 -11.17 -0.07
CA GLU A 36 33.38 -12.39 0.22
C GLU A 36 32.47 -13.63 0.19
N ALA A 37 31.31 -13.55 0.83
CA ALA A 37 30.34 -14.64 0.90
C ALA A 37 29.86 -15.10 -0.49
N HIS A 38 29.72 -14.18 -1.44
CA HIS A 38 29.27 -14.46 -2.80
C HIS A 38 30.38 -14.41 -3.86
N GLN A 39 31.65 -14.53 -3.43
CA GLN A 39 32.78 -14.38 -4.33
C GLN A 39 32.79 -15.48 -5.41
N GLY A 40 32.81 -15.07 -6.68
CA GLY A 40 32.82 -15.98 -7.82
C GLY A 40 31.43 -16.50 -8.22
N GLU A 41 30.38 -16.15 -7.47
CA GLU A 41 29.00 -16.47 -7.83
C GLU A 41 28.44 -15.48 -8.85
N LYS A 42 27.70 -16.00 -9.83
CA LYS A 42 27.05 -15.21 -10.87
C LYS A 42 25.56 -15.46 -10.90
N ARG A 43 24.78 -14.39 -11.12
CA ARG A 43 23.34 -14.51 -11.37
C ARG A 43 23.09 -15.06 -12.78
N LEU A 44 21.86 -15.48 -13.04
CA LEU A 44 21.43 -15.93 -14.37
C LEU A 44 21.53 -14.83 -15.45
N THR A 45 21.59 -13.56 -15.03
CA THR A 45 21.86 -12.43 -15.93
C THR A 45 23.31 -12.40 -16.43
N GLY A 46 24.22 -13.16 -15.80
CA GLY A 46 25.65 -13.20 -16.10
C GLY A 46 26.52 -12.24 -15.26
N HIS A 47 25.89 -11.41 -14.43
CA HIS A 47 26.55 -10.45 -13.56
C HIS A 47 26.92 -11.06 -12.20
N ASP A 48 27.90 -10.45 -11.54
CA ASP A 48 28.35 -10.87 -10.21
C ASP A 48 27.22 -10.73 -9.18
N TYR A 49 27.11 -11.70 -8.28
CA TYR A 49 25.97 -11.80 -7.36
C TYR A 49 25.85 -10.59 -6.43
N ILE A 50 26.98 -10.00 -6.02
CA ILE A 50 27.06 -8.82 -5.13
C ILE A 50 26.25 -7.62 -5.61
N LEU A 51 26.00 -7.49 -6.92
CA LEU A 51 25.17 -6.40 -7.45
C LEU A 51 23.73 -6.45 -6.92
N HIS A 52 23.20 -7.63 -6.61
CA HIS A 52 21.86 -7.76 -6.06
C HIS A 52 21.75 -7.20 -4.63
N PRO A 53 22.55 -7.65 -3.65
CA PRO A 53 22.56 -7.03 -2.32
C PRO A 53 22.85 -5.53 -2.35
N LEU A 54 23.75 -5.06 -3.23
CA LEU A 54 24.02 -3.63 -3.42
C LEU A 54 22.78 -2.86 -3.88
N ALA A 55 22.05 -3.38 -4.87
CA ALA A 55 20.82 -2.74 -5.36
C ALA A 55 19.72 -2.72 -4.30
N VAL A 56 19.61 -3.79 -3.50
CA VAL A 56 18.68 -3.85 -2.35
C VAL A 56 19.04 -2.78 -1.32
N ALA A 57 20.29 -2.73 -0.88
CA ALA A 57 20.78 -1.76 0.09
C ALA A 57 20.64 -0.31 -0.42
N TYR A 58 20.93 -0.07 -1.70
CA TYR A 58 20.75 1.24 -2.32
C TYR A 58 19.29 1.69 -2.26
N LYS A 59 18.33 0.81 -2.60
CA LYS A 59 16.90 1.18 -2.52
C LYS A 59 16.47 1.45 -1.08
N LEU A 60 16.99 0.71 -0.11
CA LEU A 60 16.72 0.97 1.32
C LEU A 60 17.32 2.30 1.79
N ALA A 61 18.53 2.64 1.34
CA ALA A 61 19.17 3.92 1.63
C ALA A 61 18.45 5.10 0.96
N GLU A 62 17.94 4.90 -0.26
CA GLU A 62 17.11 5.87 -0.98
C GLU A 62 15.80 6.18 -0.25
N MET A 63 15.19 5.17 0.40
CA MET A 63 14.01 5.35 1.25
C MET A 63 14.31 6.07 2.58
N GLY A 64 15.58 6.31 2.91
CA GLY A 64 15.98 6.96 4.17
C GLY A 64 15.81 6.07 5.41
N LEU A 65 15.91 4.75 5.26
CA LEU A 65 15.78 3.79 6.37
C LEU A 65 17.06 3.69 7.21
N ASN A 66 16.93 3.42 8.52
CA ASN A 66 18.07 3.25 9.43
C ASN A 66 19.19 2.36 8.84
N LEU A 67 20.45 2.74 9.08
CA LEU A 67 21.63 2.06 8.53
C LEU A 67 21.71 0.57 8.87
N ASN A 68 21.15 0.12 10.00
CA ASN A 68 21.03 -1.30 10.33
C ASN A 68 20.14 -2.06 9.33
N VAL A 69 19.08 -1.42 8.82
CA VAL A 69 18.22 -2.00 7.77
C VAL A 69 18.96 -2.04 6.44
N VAL A 70 19.74 -0.99 6.12
CA VAL A 70 20.60 -0.96 4.92
C VAL A 70 21.66 -2.05 4.97
N ALA A 71 22.35 -2.19 6.10
CA ALA A 71 23.34 -3.25 6.35
C ALA A 71 22.70 -4.64 6.29
N ALA A 72 21.53 -4.84 6.92
CA ALA A 72 20.79 -6.09 6.81
C ALA A 72 20.38 -6.39 5.35
N GLY A 73 20.09 -5.38 4.54
CA GLY A 73 19.85 -5.51 3.11
C GLY A 73 21.08 -6.01 2.32
N LEU A 74 22.29 -5.57 2.67
CA LEU A 74 23.53 -6.12 2.10
C LEU A 74 23.75 -7.59 2.50
N LEU A 75 23.36 -7.96 3.72
CA LEU A 75 23.62 -9.28 4.29
C LEU A 75 22.47 -10.28 4.10
N HIS A 76 21.38 -9.88 3.44
CA HIS A 76 20.11 -10.60 3.53
C HIS A 76 20.12 -12.03 2.96
N ASP A 77 21.06 -12.32 2.06
CA ASP A 77 21.24 -13.63 1.41
C ASP A 77 22.52 -14.36 1.85
N VAL A 78 23.36 -13.71 2.65
CA VAL A 78 24.64 -14.25 3.11
C VAL A 78 24.44 -15.53 3.92
N ALA A 79 23.49 -15.55 4.85
CA ALA A 79 23.21 -16.71 5.70
C ALA A 79 22.47 -17.86 4.99
N GLU A 80 22.03 -17.65 3.74
CA GLU A 80 21.41 -18.70 2.93
C GLU A 80 22.39 -19.34 1.96
N ASP A 81 23.22 -18.51 1.34
CA ASP A 81 24.03 -18.90 0.18
C ASP A 81 25.51 -19.13 0.54
N SER A 82 25.94 -18.85 1.77
CA SER A 82 27.32 -19.02 2.22
C SER A 82 27.46 -19.85 3.50
N GLU A 83 28.70 -20.10 3.92
CA GLU A 83 29.01 -20.80 5.17
C GLU A 83 28.86 -19.92 6.43
N VAL A 84 28.55 -18.63 6.27
CA VAL A 84 28.39 -17.68 7.38
C VAL A 84 27.05 -17.92 8.09
N ASP A 85 27.09 -18.19 9.39
CA ASP A 85 25.86 -18.37 10.18
C ASP A 85 25.34 -17.05 10.77
N ILE A 86 24.06 -17.03 11.17
CA ILE A 86 23.43 -15.89 11.84
C ILE A 86 24.18 -15.49 13.11
N GLU A 87 24.81 -16.43 13.81
CA GLU A 87 25.62 -16.15 14.99
C GLU A 87 26.89 -15.36 14.66
N ASP A 88 27.48 -15.57 13.48
CA ASP A 88 28.64 -14.80 13.03
C ASP A 88 28.22 -13.38 12.65
N ILE A 89 27.05 -13.22 12.04
CA ILE A 89 26.46 -11.89 11.78
C ILE A 89 26.19 -11.18 13.11
N ARG A 90 25.63 -11.87 14.11
CA ARG A 90 25.37 -11.31 15.44
C ARG A 90 26.63 -10.80 16.12
N LYS A 91 27.73 -11.55 16.05
CA LYS A 91 29.02 -11.15 16.65
C LYS A 91 29.63 -9.92 15.96
N ASN A 92 29.53 -9.82 14.63
CA ASN A 92 30.19 -8.77 13.85
C ASN A 92 29.37 -7.47 13.70
N PHE A 93 28.04 -7.58 13.74
CA PHE A 93 27.11 -6.49 13.42
C PHE A 93 26.07 -6.22 14.53
N GLY A 94 25.98 -7.07 15.55
CA GLY A 94 25.03 -6.94 16.65
C GLY A 94 23.70 -7.64 16.42
N ASP A 95 22.90 -7.72 17.49
CA ASP A 95 21.65 -8.49 17.50
C ASP A 95 20.56 -7.92 16.59
N ASP A 96 20.51 -6.59 16.44
CA ASP A 96 19.50 -5.91 15.61
C ASP A 96 19.61 -6.32 14.13
N ILE A 97 20.83 -6.25 13.56
CA ILE A 97 21.08 -6.64 12.17
C ILE A 97 20.89 -8.15 12.00
N ALA A 98 21.38 -8.96 12.93
CA ALA A 98 21.24 -10.41 12.88
C ALA A 98 19.76 -10.87 12.91
N SER A 99 18.94 -10.24 13.74
CA SER A 99 17.50 -10.52 13.83
C SER A 99 16.76 -10.19 12.52
N LEU A 100 17.12 -9.08 11.87
CA LEU A 100 16.58 -8.70 10.56
C LEU A 100 16.96 -9.72 9.49
N VAL A 101 18.25 -10.08 9.39
CA VAL A 101 18.72 -11.07 8.41
C VAL A 101 18.05 -12.42 8.64
N GLU A 102 18.02 -12.91 9.89
CA GLU A 102 17.39 -14.18 10.24
C GLU A 102 15.90 -14.20 9.85
N SER A 103 15.18 -13.10 10.09
CA SER A 103 13.78 -12.96 9.73
C SER A 103 13.57 -12.99 8.21
N VAL A 104 14.44 -12.33 7.44
CA VAL A 104 14.39 -12.33 5.97
C VAL A 104 14.69 -13.71 5.39
N THR A 105 15.63 -14.45 6.00
CA THR A 105 16.03 -15.80 5.61
C THR A 105 14.94 -16.84 5.84
N LYS A 106 14.26 -16.78 7.00
CA LYS A 106 13.14 -17.70 7.33
C LYS A 106 12.00 -17.67 6.30
N LEU A 107 11.89 -16.59 5.53
CA LEU A 107 10.86 -16.40 4.50
C LEU A 107 11.14 -17.14 3.18
N LYS A 108 12.40 -17.41 2.82
CA LYS A 108 12.74 -18.06 1.53
C LYS A 108 12.67 -19.60 1.61
N LYS A 109 12.92 -20.18 2.79
CA LYS A 109 12.90 -21.65 3.03
C LYS A 109 11.46 -22.20 3.10
N VAL A 110 10.82 -22.46 1.95
CA VAL A 110 9.49 -23.12 1.88
C VAL A 110 9.45 -24.27 0.86
N VAL A 111 9.23 -25.48 1.38
CA VAL A 111 9.16 -26.75 0.65
C VAL A 111 7.69 -27.17 0.46
N TYR A 112 6.90 -26.41 -0.29
CA TYR A 112 5.53 -26.81 -0.65
C TYR A 112 5.30 -26.70 -2.15
N ARG A 113 4.26 -27.35 -2.67
CA ARG A 113 3.87 -27.30 -4.10
C ARG A 113 2.53 -26.57 -4.25
N GLY A 114 2.31 -25.90 -5.39
CA GLY A 114 1.02 -25.29 -5.73
C GLY A 114 0.56 -24.14 -4.82
N VAL A 115 -0.75 -24.08 -4.56
CA VAL A 115 -1.44 -23.01 -3.80
C VAL A 115 -1.00 -23.00 -2.32
N ASP A 116 -0.73 -24.15 -1.73
CA ASP A 116 -0.29 -24.28 -0.34
C ASP A 116 1.05 -23.57 -0.08
N ARG A 117 1.95 -23.55 -1.08
CA ARG A 117 3.20 -22.79 -0.98
C ARG A 117 2.96 -21.30 -0.94
N TYR A 118 2.04 -20.80 -1.77
CA TYR A 118 1.72 -19.37 -1.82
C TYR A 118 1.14 -18.91 -0.47
N VAL A 119 0.22 -19.71 0.05
CA VAL A 119 -0.45 -19.55 1.34
C VAL A 119 0.56 -19.53 2.50
N GLU A 120 1.45 -20.51 2.56
CA GLU A 120 2.48 -20.56 3.61
C GLU A 120 3.53 -19.44 3.47
N ASN A 121 3.91 -19.07 2.25
CA ASN A 121 4.80 -17.92 2.00
C ASN A 121 4.18 -16.63 2.57
N MET A 122 2.90 -16.39 2.31
CA MET A 122 2.18 -15.24 2.88
C MET A 122 2.13 -15.31 4.41
N ARG A 123 1.83 -16.49 4.98
CA ARG A 123 1.81 -16.69 6.45
C ARG A 123 3.12 -16.25 7.07
N LYS A 124 4.22 -16.79 6.56
CA LYS A 124 5.56 -16.50 7.06
C LYS A 124 5.89 -15.02 6.90
N MET A 125 5.56 -14.43 5.75
CA MET A 125 5.78 -13.01 5.50
C MET A 125 5.06 -12.16 6.55
N PHE A 126 3.77 -12.42 6.82
CA PHE A 126 3.03 -11.70 7.86
C PHE A 126 3.57 -11.94 9.27
N LEU A 127 4.01 -13.16 9.60
CA LEU A 127 4.62 -13.46 10.90
C LEU A 127 5.96 -12.71 11.09
N ALA A 128 6.78 -12.63 10.06
CA ALA A 128 8.03 -11.87 10.09
C ALA A 128 7.75 -10.37 10.25
N MET A 129 6.79 -9.83 9.49
CA MET A 129 6.36 -8.42 9.60
C MET A 129 5.78 -8.08 10.97
N ALA A 130 5.02 -9.00 11.58
CA ALA A 130 4.45 -8.80 12.90
C ALA A 130 5.52 -8.81 14.01
N SER A 131 6.65 -9.50 13.77
CA SER A 131 7.79 -9.51 14.68
C SER A 131 8.63 -8.25 14.53
N ASP A 132 8.91 -7.86 13.28
CA ASP A 132 9.58 -6.61 12.96
C ASP A 132 9.14 -6.08 11.58
N VAL A 133 8.51 -4.91 11.58
CA VAL A 133 8.02 -4.29 10.35
C VAL A 133 9.16 -3.94 9.38
N ARG A 134 10.38 -3.69 9.86
CA ARG A 134 11.54 -3.31 9.01
C ARG A 134 11.89 -4.39 7.98
N VAL A 135 11.56 -5.65 8.28
CA VAL A 135 11.73 -6.80 7.38
C VAL A 135 10.97 -6.61 6.06
N ILE A 136 9.82 -5.91 6.07
CA ILE A 136 9.04 -5.69 4.85
C ILE A 136 9.78 -4.82 3.84
N PHE A 137 10.55 -3.83 4.31
CA PHE A 137 11.27 -2.93 3.43
C PHE A 137 12.37 -3.70 2.68
N ILE A 138 13.11 -4.55 3.40
CA ILE A 138 14.12 -5.44 2.80
C ILE A 138 13.46 -6.33 1.75
N LYS A 139 12.30 -6.92 2.06
CA LYS A 139 11.56 -7.77 1.10
C LYS A 139 11.02 -7.02 -0.11
N PHE A 140 10.58 -5.77 0.04
CA PHE A 140 10.18 -4.96 -1.10
C PHE A 140 11.36 -4.60 -1.99
N ALA A 141 12.49 -4.20 -1.41
CA ALA A 141 13.71 -3.90 -2.17
C ALA A 141 14.23 -5.15 -2.90
N ASP A 142 14.26 -6.30 -2.22
CA ASP A 142 14.59 -7.62 -2.80
C ASP A 142 13.65 -7.96 -3.97
N ARG A 143 12.34 -7.89 -3.74
CA ARG A 143 11.34 -8.19 -4.78
C ARG A 143 11.44 -7.25 -5.97
N LEU A 144 11.65 -5.95 -5.72
CA LEU A 144 11.81 -4.95 -6.76
C LEU A 144 13.01 -5.25 -7.66
N HIS A 145 14.17 -5.53 -7.06
CA HIS A 145 15.36 -5.88 -7.82
C HIS A 145 15.20 -7.20 -8.60
N ASN A 146 14.52 -8.19 -8.00
CA ASN A 146 14.20 -9.44 -8.69
C ASN A 146 13.30 -9.22 -9.91
N LEU A 147 12.36 -8.28 -9.86
CA LEU A 147 11.53 -7.92 -11.02
C LEU A 147 12.33 -7.19 -12.10
N GLN A 148 13.26 -6.31 -11.72
CA GLN A 148 14.14 -5.59 -12.66
C GLN A 148 15.04 -6.53 -13.46
N THR A 149 15.46 -7.63 -12.83
CA THR A 149 16.34 -8.65 -13.41
C THR A 149 15.60 -9.91 -13.87
N LEU A 150 14.26 -9.86 -13.89
CA LEU A 150 13.40 -11.02 -14.14
C LEU A 150 13.53 -11.59 -15.56
N TYR A 151 13.98 -10.76 -16.52
CA TYR A 151 14.13 -11.11 -17.92
C TYR A 151 15.08 -12.30 -18.17
N ALA A 152 16.03 -12.56 -17.28
CA ALA A 152 16.95 -13.71 -17.37
C ALA A 152 16.35 -15.04 -16.88
N MET A 153 15.17 -14.99 -16.23
CA MET A 153 14.53 -16.18 -15.69
C MET A 153 13.69 -16.92 -16.74
N PRO A 154 13.45 -18.24 -16.61
CA PRO A 154 12.49 -18.96 -17.44
C PRO A 154 11.07 -18.39 -17.32
N VAL A 155 10.30 -18.40 -18.41
CA VAL A 155 8.94 -17.79 -18.52
C VAL A 155 8.02 -18.15 -17.35
N HIS A 156 7.97 -19.43 -16.95
CA HIS A 156 7.12 -19.85 -15.82
C HIS A 156 7.51 -19.21 -14.48
N LYS A 157 8.81 -18.92 -14.25
CA LYS A 157 9.27 -18.18 -13.08
C LYS A 157 9.02 -16.69 -13.20
N GLN A 158 9.10 -16.15 -14.42
CA GLN A 158 8.75 -14.74 -14.71
C GLN A 158 7.29 -14.47 -14.34
N GLU A 159 6.37 -15.24 -14.92
CA GLU A 159 4.93 -15.08 -14.67
C GLU A 159 4.61 -15.25 -13.18
N ARG A 160 5.18 -16.27 -12.54
CA ARG A 160 4.97 -16.50 -11.10
C ARG A 160 5.44 -15.32 -10.25
N THR A 161 6.63 -14.80 -10.51
CA THR A 161 7.23 -13.71 -9.72
C THR A 161 6.48 -12.41 -9.93
N ALA A 162 6.12 -12.09 -11.18
CA ALA A 162 5.32 -10.93 -11.52
C ALA A 162 3.91 -11.01 -10.90
N ARG A 163 3.28 -12.18 -10.92
CA ARG A 163 1.98 -12.40 -10.28
C ARG A 163 2.05 -12.20 -8.77
N GLU A 164 3.07 -12.74 -8.11
CA GLU A 164 3.30 -12.53 -6.68
C GLU A 164 3.46 -11.04 -6.36
N ALA A 165 4.27 -10.33 -7.14
CA ALA A 165 4.46 -8.88 -7.01
C ALA A 165 3.16 -8.09 -7.12
N LEU A 166 2.35 -8.40 -8.13
CA LEU A 166 1.11 -7.69 -8.41
C LEU A 166 -0.01 -8.01 -7.41
N GLU A 167 -0.17 -9.27 -7.04
CA GLU A 167 -1.29 -9.72 -6.19
C GLU A 167 -0.99 -9.61 -4.69
N ILE A 168 0.29 -9.56 -4.28
CA ILE A 168 0.68 -9.53 -2.86
C ILE A 168 1.45 -8.25 -2.52
N TYR A 169 2.63 -8.05 -3.11
CA TYR A 169 3.54 -7.01 -2.64
C TYR A 169 3.02 -5.60 -2.95
N ALA A 170 2.50 -5.34 -4.14
CA ALA A 170 1.96 -4.04 -4.51
C ALA A 170 0.75 -3.62 -3.64
N PRO A 171 -0.25 -4.48 -3.37
CA PRO A 171 -1.32 -4.13 -2.44
C PRO A 171 -0.84 -3.88 -1.01
N ILE A 172 0.15 -4.63 -0.51
CA ILE A 172 0.73 -4.37 0.81
C ILE A 172 1.43 -3.00 0.79
N ALA A 173 2.28 -2.72 -0.21
CA ALA A 173 2.92 -1.41 -0.35
C ALA A 173 1.90 -0.27 -0.37
N ASN A 174 0.76 -0.45 -1.07
CA ASN A 174 -0.34 0.51 -1.08
C ASN A 174 -0.94 0.77 0.32
N ARG A 175 -1.15 -0.29 1.10
CA ARG A 175 -1.65 -0.20 2.49
C ARG A 175 -0.66 0.52 3.40
N LEU A 176 0.62 0.35 3.15
CA LEU A 176 1.71 1.03 3.87
C LEU A 176 1.91 2.49 3.44
N GLY A 177 1.11 2.99 2.49
CA GLY A 177 1.26 4.33 1.94
C GLY A 177 2.46 4.48 1.00
N MET A 178 3.14 3.39 0.64
CA MET A 178 4.35 3.39 -0.20
C MET A 178 3.99 3.44 -1.69
N SER A 179 3.50 4.60 -2.15
CA SER A 179 2.97 4.74 -3.52
C SER A 179 4.03 4.53 -4.60
N GLU A 180 5.28 4.93 -4.35
CA GLU A 180 6.38 4.75 -5.31
C GLU A 180 6.70 3.26 -5.48
N MET A 181 6.93 2.56 -4.37
CA MET A 181 7.19 1.12 -4.34
C MET A 181 6.07 0.33 -4.99
N LYS A 182 4.81 0.65 -4.66
CA LYS A 182 3.63 0.06 -5.31
C LYS A 182 3.72 0.22 -6.82
N GLY A 183 3.91 1.45 -7.30
CA GLY A 183 3.92 1.76 -8.75
C GLY A 183 5.05 1.06 -9.49
N ASP A 184 6.24 0.96 -8.88
CA ASP A 184 7.37 0.26 -9.47
C ASP A 184 7.12 -1.26 -9.56
N LEU A 185 6.59 -1.87 -8.50
CA LEU A 185 6.21 -3.29 -8.49
C LEU A 185 5.12 -3.58 -9.53
N GLU A 186 4.09 -2.73 -9.62
CA GLU A 186 2.98 -2.86 -10.57
C GLU A 186 3.45 -2.78 -12.02
N ASP A 187 4.19 -1.74 -12.40
CA ASP A 187 4.63 -1.53 -13.78
C ASP A 187 5.63 -2.61 -14.23
N LEU A 188 6.55 -3.01 -13.33
CA LEU A 188 7.49 -4.10 -13.62
C LEU A 188 6.80 -5.47 -13.71
N ALA A 189 5.73 -5.72 -12.95
CA ALA A 189 4.95 -6.94 -13.09
C ALA A 189 4.08 -6.91 -14.36
N PHE A 190 3.53 -5.75 -14.70
CA PHE A 190 2.62 -5.55 -15.83
C PHE A 190 3.25 -5.99 -17.16
N GLN A 191 4.52 -5.66 -17.41
CA GLN A 191 5.23 -6.04 -18.63
C GLN A 191 5.34 -7.56 -18.84
N TYR A 192 5.37 -8.36 -17.76
CA TYR A 192 5.51 -9.83 -17.84
C TYR A 192 4.16 -10.55 -17.85
N LEU A 193 3.15 -10.00 -17.16
CA LEU A 193 1.83 -10.64 -17.08
C LEU A 193 0.94 -10.30 -18.29
N PHE A 194 1.07 -9.09 -18.82
CA PHE A 194 0.21 -8.56 -19.88
C PHE A 194 1.05 -7.77 -20.91
N PRO A 195 1.97 -8.42 -21.63
CA PRO A 195 2.95 -7.73 -22.48
C PRO A 195 2.30 -6.93 -23.61
N LYS A 196 1.22 -7.44 -24.22
CA LYS A 196 0.51 -6.76 -25.31
C LYS A 196 -0.16 -5.48 -24.82
N GLU A 197 -0.82 -5.57 -23.67
CA GLU A 197 -1.48 -4.45 -23.01
C GLU A 197 -0.47 -3.41 -22.51
N PHE A 198 0.69 -3.86 -22.01
CA PHE A 198 1.79 -3.00 -21.62
C PHE A 198 2.30 -2.17 -22.81
N ASP A 199 2.61 -2.82 -23.93
CA ASP A 199 3.08 -2.13 -25.14
C ASP A 199 2.02 -1.16 -25.69
N TRP A 200 0.76 -1.57 -25.68
CA TRP A 200 -0.36 -0.71 -26.08
C TRP A 200 -0.49 0.54 -25.18
N MET A 201 -0.41 0.37 -23.86
CA MET A 201 -0.45 1.49 -22.91
C MET A 201 0.75 2.42 -23.05
N ARG A 202 1.95 1.86 -23.27
CA ARG A 202 3.17 2.64 -23.52
C ARG A 202 2.98 3.55 -24.74
N GLN A 203 2.52 3.00 -25.86
CA GLN A 203 2.29 3.79 -27.08
C GLN A 203 1.26 4.91 -26.86
N ILE A 204 0.11 4.60 -26.24
CA ILE A 204 -0.90 5.61 -25.91
C ILE A 204 -0.32 6.72 -25.05
N MET A 205 0.44 6.35 -24.01
CA MET A 205 1.02 7.31 -23.08
C MET A 205 2.06 8.20 -23.77
N GLU A 206 2.95 7.64 -24.59
CA GLU A 206 3.95 8.40 -25.36
C GLU A 206 3.29 9.40 -26.30
N THR A 207 2.27 8.98 -27.06
CA THR A 207 1.52 9.87 -27.95
C THR A 207 0.86 11.00 -27.17
N LYS A 208 0.13 10.68 -26.09
CA LYS A 208 -0.62 11.67 -25.30
C LYS A 208 0.29 12.62 -24.53
N VAL A 209 1.43 12.16 -24.01
CA VAL A 209 2.43 13.01 -23.37
C VAL A 209 3.05 13.96 -24.39
N ARG A 210 3.32 13.52 -25.62
CA ARG A 210 3.80 14.40 -26.69
C ARG A 210 2.76 15.45 -27.09
N GLU A 211 1.49 15.06 -27.21
CA GLU A 211 0.38 15.96 -27.56
C GLU A 211 0.14 17.01 -26.46
N LYS A 212 0.08 16.59 -25.20
CA LYS A 212 -0.27 17.44 -24.06
C LYS A 212 0.91 18.14 -23.40
N GLY A 213 2.15 17.72 -23.68
CA GLY A 213 3.36 18.21 -23.01
C GLY A 213 3.49 19.73 -23.06
N ALA A 214 3.36 20.33 -24.25
CA ALA A 214 3.45 21.78 -24.42
C ALA A 214 2.34 22.54 -23.65
N SER A 215 1.11 22.00 -23.64
CA SER A 215 0.00 22.58 -22.88
C SER A 215 0.23 22.50 -21.37
N VAL A 216 0.79 21.38 -20.89
CA VAL A 216 1.12 21.19 -19.47
C VAL A 216 2.25 22.12 -19.04
N THR A 217 3.30 22.28 -19.85
CA THR A 217 4.38 23.22 -19.57
C THR A 217 3.86 24.65 -19.42
N LYS A 218 3.02 25.11 -20.35
CA LYS A 218 2.38 26.43 -20.26
C LYS A 218 1.50 26.57 -19.01
N LEU A 219 0.79 25.50 -18.63
CA LEU A 219 -0.06 25.49 -17.45
C LEU A 219 0.78 25.58 -16.17
N ILE A 220 1.92 24.89 -16.12
CA ILE A 220 2.91 24.98 -15.02
C ILE A 220 3.47 26.39 -14.94
N GLU A 221 3.94 26.97 -16.06
CA GLU A 221 4.47 28.34 -16.10
C GLU A 221 3.43 29.38 -15.60
N LYS A 222 2.17 29.23 -16.03
CA LYS A 222 1.08 30.09 -15.57
C LYS A 222 0.78 29.89 -14.08
N ALA A 223 0.76 28.65 -13.60
CA ALA A 223 0.58 28.36 -12.19
C ALA A 223 1.72 28.96 -11.35
N GLU A 224 2.98 28.80 -11.76
CA GLU A 224 4.12 29.41 -11.09
C GLU A 224 3.99 30.94 -11.03
N GLN A 225 3.57 31.58 -12.12
CA GLN A 225 3.39 33.03 -12.15
C GLN A 225 2.33 33.48 -11.13
N ILE A 226 1.19 32.81 -11.09
CA ILE A 226 0.11 33.09 -10.13
C ILE A 226 0.61 32.96 -8.68
N LEU A 227 1.39 31.91 -8.39
CA LEU A 227 1.90 31.68 -7.03
C LEU A 227 3.02 32.66 -6.65
N ARG A 228 3.85 33.09 -7.63
CA ARG A 228 4.84 34.15 -7.43
C ARG A 228 4.17 35.49 -7.10
N ASP A 229 3.11 35.86 -7.82
CA ASP A 229 2.37 37.10 -7.59
C ASP A 229 1.66 37.09 -6.21
N ALA A 230 1.25 35.90 -5.75
CA ALA A 230 0.71 35.67 -4.41
C ALA A 230 1.75 35.71 -3.27
N LYS A 231 3.05 35.85 -3.58
CA LYS A 231 4.16 35.90 -2.62
C LYS A 231 4.27 34.66 -1.71
N LEU A 232 3.87 33.49 -2.20
CA LEU A 232 4.13 32.23 -1.49
C LEU A 232 5.62 31.89 -1.61
N ALA A 233 6.28 31.69 -0.46
CA ALA A 233 7.67 31.30 -0.42
C ALA A 233 7.81 29.79 -0.69
N HIS A 234 8.84 29.38 -1.42
CA HIS A 234 9.23 27.96 -1.59
C HIS A 234 8.12 27.01 -2.12
N VAL A 235 7.58 27.31 -3.30
CA VAL A 235 6.64 26.41 -3.99
C VAL A 235 7.36 25.57 -5.06
N GLU A 236 7.21 24.26 -4.99
CA GLU A 236 7.69 23.34 -6.04
C GLU A 236 6.52 22.86 -6.90
N ILE A 237 6.58 23.11 -8.21
CA ILE A 237 5.57 22.66 -9.16
C ILE A 237 6.21 21.68 -10.14
N HIS A 238 5.61 20.49 -10.29
CA HIS A 238 6.08 19.51 -11.27
C HIS A 238 4.93 18.78 -11.97
N GLY A 239 5.15 18.46 -13.23
CA GLY A 239 4.28 17.56 -13.99
C GLY A 239 4.50 16.11 -13.54
N ARG A 240 3.41 15.42 -13.20
CA ARG A 240 3.40 14.00 -12.85
C ARG A 240 2.64 13.22 -13.92
N VAL A 241 3.32 12.29 -14.57
CA VAL A 241 2.70 11.33 -15.49
C VAL A 241 2.17 10.12 -14.71
N LYS A 242 1.01 9.61 -15.11
CA LYS A 242 0.43 8.40 -14.53
C LYS A 242 1.28 7.16 -14.86
N ARG A 243 1.41 6.24 -13.90
CA ARG A 243 2.04 4.92 -14.12
C ARG A 243 1.21 4.04 -15.07
N LEU A 244 1.86 3.12 -15.79
CA LEU A 244 1.25 2.35 -16.89
C LEU A 244 0.14 1.42 -16.41
N TYR A 245 0.38 0.68 -15.33
CA TYR A 245 -0.60 -0.27 -14.82
C TYR A 245 -1.83 0.46 -14.26
N SER A 246 -1.63 1.57 -13.55
CA SER A 246 -2.72 2.44 -13.09
C SER A 246 -3.53 3.05 -14.24
N LEU A 247 -2.90 3.34 -15.38
CA LEU A 247 -3.59 3.77 -16.60
C LEU A 247 -4.43 2.63 -17.19
N TYR A 248 -3.85 1.44 -17.30
CA TYR A 248 -4.53 0.23 -17.78
C TYR A 248 -5.80 -0.06 -16.98
N GLN A 249 -5.73 -0.07 -15.64
CA GLN A 249 -6.89 -0.27 -14.77
C GLN A 249 -7.99 0.80 -14.96
N LYS A 250 -7.63 2.03 -15.31
CA LYS A 250 -8.62 3.08 -15.64
C LYS A 250 -9.23 2.88 -17.02
N MET A 251 -8.40 2.51 -18.01
CA MET A 251 -8.88 2.21 -19.35
C MET A 251 -9.93 1.09 -19.32
N GLN A 252 -9.68 0.01 -18.57
CA GLN A 252 -10.66 -1.05 -18.39
C GLN A 252 -11.99 -0.55 -17.81
N ARG A 253 -11.94 0.27 -16.75
CA ARG A 253 -13.14 0.86 -16.12
C ARG A 253 -13.93 1.78 -17.06
N TYR A 254 -13.24 2.45 -17.96
CA TYR A 254 -13.85 3.36 -18.94
C TYR A 254 -14.07 2.71 -20.32
N GLN A 255 -14.09 1.37 -20.40
CA GLN A 255 -14.33 0.64 -21.65
C GLN A 255 -13.36 1.04 -22.77
N ASN A 256 -12.09 1.21 -22.42
CA ASN A 256 -10.97 1.58 -23.30
C ASN A 256 -11.08 2.98 -23.95
N ASP A 257 -11.87 3.88 -23.35
CA ASP A 257 -12.00 5.27 -23.79
C ASP A 257 -11.02 6.20 -23.05
N ILE A 258 -9.91 6.53 -23.72
CA ILE A 258 -8.86 7.41 -23.17
C ILE A 258 -9.36 8.85 -22.95
N SER A 259 -10.40 9.30 -23.67
CA SER A 259 -10.91 10.66 -23.55
C SER A 259 -11.52 10.96 -22.18
N LYS A 260 -11.93 9.91 -21.46
CA LYS A 260 -12.46 9.98 -20.08
C LYS A 260 -11.36 10.03 -19.02
N VAL A 261 -10.10 9.84 -19.40
CA VAL A 261 -8.93 9.87 -18.51
C VAL A 261 -8.31 11.26 -18.51
N TYR A 262 -8.88 12.15 -17.69
CA TYR A 262 -8.39 13.52 -17.57
C TYR A 262 -7.07 13.63 -16.78
N ASP A 263 -6.79 12.68 -15.88
CA ASP A 263 -5.65 12.68 -14.95
C ASP A 263 -4.43 11.92 -15.47
N LEU A 264 -4.25 11.88 -16.79
CA LEU A 264 -3.07 11.25 -17.40
C LEU A 264 -1.80 12.02 -17.03
N ILE A 265 -1.89 13.36 -17.04
CA ILE A 265 -0.85 14.27 -16.56
C ILE A 265 -1.50 15.14 -15.49
N ALA A 266 -1.00 15.02 -14.27
CA ALA A 266 -1.41 15.85 -13.15
C ALA A 266 -0.29 16.86 -12.84
N ILE A 267 -0.64 18.05 -12.39
CA ILE A 267 0.31 19.02 -11.88
C ILE A 267 0.34 18.88 -10.37
N ARG A 268 1.52 18.60 -9.82
CA ARG A 268 1.72 18.54 -8.39
C ARG A 268 2.35 19.84 -7.91
N ILE A 269 1.78 20.39 -6.84
CA ILE A 269 2.26 21.57 -6.15
C ILE A 269 2.60 21.16 -4.71
N VAL A 270 3.85 21.36 -4.32
CA VAL A 270 4.34 21.10 -2.98
C VAL A 270 4.65 22.42 -2.30
N VAL A 271 4.07 22.62 -1.12
CA VAL A 271 4.20 23.83 -0.30
C VAL A 271 4.73 23.49 1.09
N GLU A 272 4.97 24.48 1.95
CA GLU A 272 5.54 24.24 3.28
C GLU A 272 4.45 23.86 4.28
N ASP A 273 3.29 24.54 4.28
CA ASP A 273 2.24 24.32 5.28
C ASP A 273 0.82 24.07 4.72
N VAL A 274 -0.08 23.67 5.62
CA VAL A 274 -1.46 23.34 5.28
C VAL A 274 -2.28 24.57 4.87
N ALA A 275 -2.02 25.75 5.46
CA ALA A 275 -2.71 26.97 5.11
C ALA A 275 -2.39 27.38 3.67
N GLU A 276 -1.13 27.26 3.27
CA GLU A 276 -0.66 27.46 1.90
C GLU A 276 -1.34 26.49 0.93
N CYS A 277 -1.61 25.23 1.33
CA CYS A 277 -2.34 24.29 0.46
C CYS A 277 -3.71 24.84 0.05
N TYR A 278 -4.47 25.38 1.02
CA TYR A 278 -5.79 25.96 0.76
C TYR A 278 -5.71 27.31 0.05
N ALA A 279 -4.68 28.12 0.32
CA ALA A 279 -4.44 29.36 -0.41
C ALA A 279 -4.18 29.09 -1.89
N VAL A 280 -3.29 28.13 -2.21
CA VAL A 280 -3.02 27.68 -3.58
C VAL A 280 -4.30 27.18 -4.26
N LEU A 281 -5.12 26.40 -3.56
CA LEU A 281 -6.42 25.95 -4.09
C LEU A 281 -7.30 27.13 -4.51
N GLY A 282 -7.40 28.15 -3.64
CA GLY A 282 -8.13 29.38 -3.92
C GLY A 282 -7.59 30.14 -5.13
N PHE A 283 -6.26 30.32 -5.21
CA PHE A 283 -5.62 31.00 -6.34
C PHE A 283 -5.85 30.27 -7.67
N ILE A 284 -5.81 28.93 -7.66
CA ILE A 284 -6.13 28.11 -8.83
C ILE A 284 -7.59 28.34 -9.23
N HIS A 285 -8.54 28.28 -8.30
CA HIS A 285 -9.98 28.45 -8.59
C HIS A 285 -10.37 29.87 -9.00
N GLN A 286 -9.55 30.89 -8.66
CA GLN A 286 -9.73 32.25 -9.16
C GLN A 286 -9.38 32.37 -10.65
N HIS A 287 -8.43 31.58 -11.14
CA HIS A 287 -7.95 31.65 -12.52
C HIS A 287 -8.55 30.60 -13.45
N TRP A 288 -8.98 29.46 -12.89
CA TRP A 288 -9.57 28.35 -13.64
C TRP A 288 -10.83 27.86 -12.97
N VAL A 289 -11.87 27.62 -13.78
CA VAL A 289 -13.16 27.13 -13.29
C VAL A 289 -13.02 25.67 -12.86
N PRO A 290 -13.33 25.31 -11.59
CA PRO A 290 -13.28 23.93 -11.14
C PRO A 290 -14.38 23.08 -11.78
N VAL A 291 -14.03 21.84 -12.12
CA VAL A 291 -14.98 20.85 -12.62
C VAL A 291 -15.86 20.37 -11.45
N PRO A 292 -17.21 20.45 -11.56
CA PRO A 292 -18.11 20.02 -10.49
C PRO A 292 -17.83 18.59 -10.02
N ARG A 293 -17.90 18.35 -8.70
CA ARG A 293 -17.67 17.04 -8.05
C ARG A 293 -16.27 16.44 -8.26
N ARG A 294 -15.29 17.25 -8.70
CA ARG A 294 -13.88 16.84 -8.84
C ARG A 294 -12.92 17.59 -7.93
N ILE A 295 -13.44 18.16 -6.85
CA ILE A 295 -12.65 18.69 -5.74
C ILE A 295 -12.66 17.63 -4.64
N LYS A 296 -11.49 17.22 -4.16
CA LYS A 296 -11.35 16.23 -3.09
C LYS A 296 -10.34 16.74 -2.08
N ASP A 297 -10.78 16.84 -0.84
CA ASP A 297 -9.96 17.29 0.26
C ASP A 297 -9.49 16.08 1.08
N TYR A 298 -8.36 15.48 0.69
CA TYR A 298 -7.75 14.41 1.48
C TYR A 298 -6.88 14.95 2.62
N ILE A 299 -6.76 16.26 2.81
CA ILE A 299 -6.08 16.82 3.99
C ILE A 299 -7.03 16.72 5.19
N ALA A 300 -8.25 17.22 5.02
CA ALA A 300 -9.31 17.13 6.02
C ALA A 300 -9.82 15.69 6.19
N GLN A 301 -9.81 14.90 5.11
CA GLN A 301 -10.25 13.50 5.10
C GLN A 301 -9.16 12.58 4.53
N PRO A 302 -8.11 12.28 5.31
CA PRO A 302 -7.03 11.40 4.89
C PRO A 302 -7.54 10.03 4.44
N LYS A 303 -6.88 9.42 3.46
CA LYS A 303 -7.16 8.03 3.12
C LYS A 303 -6.67 7.09 4.23
N PRO A 304 -7.18 5.85 4.32
CA PRO A 304 -6.78 4.88 5.35
C PRO A 304 -5.28 4.54 5.37
N ASN A 305 -4.61 4.67 4.21
CA ASN A 305 -3.16 4.49 4.12
C ASN A 305 -2.36 5.75 4.50
N GLY A 306 -3.00 6.75 5.11
CA GLY A 306 -2.40 8.01 5.52
C GLY A 306 -2.22 9.05 4.40
N TYR A 307 -2.65 8.76 3.17
CA TYR A 307 -2.48 9.69 2.06
C TYR A 307 -3.27 10.99 2.25
N GLN A 308 -2.56 12.12 2.15
CA GLN A 308 -3.11 13.48 2.25
C GLN A 308 -2.69 14.34 1.05
N SER A 309 -3.65 15.07 0.47
CA SER A 309 -3.48 16.05 -0.60
C SER A 309 -4.84 16.67 -0.97
N LEU A 310 -4.86 17.91 -1.45
CA LEU A 310 -6.01 18.49 -2.13
C LEU A 310 -5.94 18.13 -3.61
N HIS A 311 -7.00 17.55 -4.15
CA HIS A 311 -7.13 17.28 -5.59
C HIS A 311 -8.21 18.18 -6.17
N THR A 312 -7.90 18.86 -7.27
CA THR A 312 -8.91 19.61 -8.02
C THR A 312 -8.70 19.42 -9.51
N SER A 313 -9.77 19.10 -10.24
CA SER A 313 -9.77 19.19 -11.70
C SER A 313 -10.35 20.54 -12.13
N VAL A 314 -9.72 21.21 -13.09
CA VAL A 314 -10.16 22.52 -13.61
C VAL A 314 -10.22 22.51 -15.14
N PHE A 315 -11.06 23.38 -15.70
CA PHE A 315 -11.12 23.62 -17.14
C PHE A 315 -10.02 24.61 -17.58
N CYS A 316 -9.25 24.22 -18.58
CA CYS A 316 -8.21 25.02 -19.22
C CYS A 316 -8.75 25.77 -20.45
N GLU A 317 -7.97 26.74 -20.97
CA GLU A 317 -8.38 27.65 -22.05
C GLU A 317 -8.81 26.96 -23.35
N ASN A 318 -8.35 25.72 -23.60
CA ASN A 318 -8.68 24.95 -24.82
C ASN A 318 -9.80 23.90 -24.62
N GLY A 319 -10.53 23.95 -23.50
CA GLY A 319 -11.52 22.92 -23.14
C GLY A 319 -10.92 21.64 -22.57
N ASP A 320 -9.59 21.55 -22.50
CA ASP A 320 -8.88 20.50 -21.77
C ASP A 320 -9.16 20.58 -20.27
N VAL A 321 -9.13 19.42 -19.61
CA VAL A 321 -9.19 19.32 -18.15
C VAL A 321 -7.81 18.99 -17.61
N ALA A 322 -7.35 19.72 -16.60
CA ALA A 322 -6.13 19.43 -15.88
C ALA A 322 -6.43 19.14 -14.40
N GLU A 323 -5.70 18.21 -13.80
CA GLU A 323 -5.77 17.90 -12.37
C GLU A 323 -4.59 18.51 -11.63
N PHE A 324 -4.86 19.28 -10.58
CA PHE A 324 -3.88 19.78 -9.63
C PHE A 324 -3.92 18.95 -8.34
N GLN A 325 -2.74 18.59 -7.85
CA GLN A 325 -2.53 17.90 -6.57
C GLN A 325 -1.68 18.81 -5.68
N ILE A 326 -2.26 19.31 -4.60
CA ILE A 326 -1.60 20.27 -3.70
C ILE A 326 -1.37 19.57 -2.36
N ARG A 327 -0.17 19.68 -1.80
CA ARG A 327 0.16 19.07 -0.49
C ARG A 327 1.42 19.70 0.11
N THR A 328 1.65 19.51 1.39
CA THR A 328 2.90 19.95 2.03
C THR A 328 4.08 19.04 1.66
N ARG A 329 5.31 19.48 1.96
CA ARG A 329 6.52 18.64 1.82
C ARG A 329 6.43 17.37 2.68
N GLU A 330 5.96 17.47 3.91
CA GLU A 330 5.72 16.30 4.78
C GLU A 330 4.70 15.33 4.16
N MET A 331 3.55 15.84 3.72
CA MET A 331 2.53 15.02 3.04
C MET A 331 3.05 14.41 1.74
N HIS A 332 3.99 15.09 1.06
CA HIS A 332 4.65 14.54 -0.12
C HIS A 332 5.51 13.33 0.25
N GLU A 333 6.38 13.46 1.25
CA GLU A 333 7.24 12.36 1.71
C GLU A 333 6.42 11.16 2.18
N LEU A 334 5.39 11.41 3.00
CA LEU A 334 4.48 10.37 3.48
C LEU A 334 3.73 9.68 2.35
N ALA A 335 3.36 10.40 1.29
CA ALA A 335 2.64 9.80 0.18
C ALA A 335 3.51 8.96 -0.77
N GLU A 336 4.80 9.28 -0.90
CA GLU A 336 5.73 8.49 -1.75
C GLU A 336 6.30 7.30 -0.98
N TYR A 337 6.73 7.53 0.27
CA TYR A 337 7.47 6.57 1.10
C TYR A 337 6.63 5.93 2.22
N GLY A 338 5.43 6.44 2.50
CA GLY A 338 4.53 5.81 3.45
C GLY A 338 5.12 5.69 4.86
N ILE A 339 4.95 4.52 5.46
CA ILE A 339 5.46 4.23 6.80
C ILE A 339 6.98 4.40 6.93
N SER A 340 7.79 4.23 5.86
CA SER A 340 9.25 4.44 5.98
C SER A 340 9.61 5.90 6.28
N ALA A 341 8.83 6.86 5.79
CA ALA A 341 9.03 8.27 6.15
C ALA A 341 8.82 8.51 7.65
N HIS A 342 7.82 7.88 8.29
CA HIS A 342 7.63 7.97 9.76
C HIS A 342 8.83 7.45 10.56
N TRP A 343 9.52 6.42 10.07
CA TRP A 343 10.70 5.87 10.73
C TRP A 343 11.88 6.84 10.69
N ARG A 344 12.02 7.63 9.61
CA ARG A 344 13.01 8.71 9.51
C ARG A 344 12.80 9.79 10.59
N TYR A 345 11.54 10.12 10.93
CA TYR A 345 11.22 11.14 11.94
C TYR A 345 11.34 10.67 13.40
N LYS A 346 11.20 9.36 13.68
CA LYS A 346 11.39 8.85 15.05
C LYS A 346 12.82 9.06 15.58
N GLU A 347 13.82 9.09 14.70
CA GLU A 347 15.21 9.38 15.08
C GLU A 347 15.45 10.88 15.37
N THR A 348 14.62 11.78 14.82
CA THR A 348 14.69 13.23 15.12
C THR A 348 13.85 13.63 16.33
N GLY A 349 13.23 12.68 17.03
CA GLY A 349 12.45 12.92 18.25
C GLY A 349 11.02 13.42 18.02
N VAL A 350 10.59 13.57 16.75
CA VAL A 350 9.21 13.94 16.41
C VAL A 350 8.42 12.66 16.22
N THR A 351 7.43 12.41 17.08
CA THR A 351 6.57 11.22 17.00
C THR A 351 5.38 11.51 16.11
N PRO A 352 5.29 10.97 14.87
CA PRO A 352 4.08 11.15 14.08
C PRO A 352 2.98 10.27 14.70
N GLN A 353 1.81 10.87 14.94
CA GLN A 353 0.69 10.20 15.59
C GLN A 353 -0.12 9.37 14.60
N LYS A 354 -0.50 8.16 15.03
CA LYS A 354 -1.66 7.35 14.62
C LYS A 354 -1.91 7.22 13.11
N ASN A 355 -1.24 6.28 12.45
CA ASN A 355 -1.82 5.53 11.32
C ASN A 355 -1.16 4.15 11.20
N LEU A 356 -1.14 3.40 12.31
CA LEU A 356 -0.64 2.02 12.38
C LEU A 356 -1.77 1.01 12.57
N HIS A 357 -3.02 1.37 12.26
CA HIS A 357 -4.15 0.46 12.40
C HIS A 357 -3.96 -0.83 11.59
N TRP A 358 -3.34 -0.72 10.42
CA TRP A 358 -2.98 -1.88 9.61
C TRP A 358 -1.94 -2.81 10.30
N MET A 359 -1.05 -2.27 11.16
CA MET A 359 -0.12 -3.09 11.94
C MET A 359 -0.87 -3.84 13.05
N GLU A 360 -1.86 -3.20 13.67
CA GLU A 360 -2.73 -3.85 14.65
C GLU A 360 -3.53 -4.98 13.98
N GLU A 361 -4.03 -4.77 12.75
CA GLU A 361 -4.65 -5.81 11.92
C GLU A 361 -3.68 -6.97 11.65
N LEU A 362 -2.40 -6.70 11.33
CA LEU A 362 -1.39 -7.76 11.16
C LEU A 362 -1.15 -8.57 12.43
N VAL A 363 -1.15 -7.92 13.61
CA VAL A 363 -1.00 -8.61 14.89
C VAL A 363 -2.23 -9.48 15.19
N VAL A 364 -3.43 -9.01 14.84
CA VAL A 364 -4.66 -9.80 14.94
C VAL A 364 -4.59 -11.01 14.01
N ILE A 365 -4.18 -10.80 12.76
CA ILE A 365 -3.93 -11.86 11.79
C ILE A 365 -2.91 -12.86 12.35
N GLN A 366 -1.77 -12.44 12.90
CA GLN A 366 -0.80 -13.33 13.54
C GLN A 366 -1.44 -14.21 14.64
N LYS A 367 -2.29 -13.62 15.49
CA LYS A 367 -2.98 -14.36 16.57
C LYS A 367 -3.97 -15.39 16.03
N GLU A 368 -4.71 -15.06 14.98
CA GLU A 368 -5.67 -15.96 14.33
C GLU A 368 -4.96 -17.07 13.54
N LEU A 369 -3.86 -16.73 12.86
CA LEU A 369 -3.04 -17.62 12.00
C LEU A 369 -2.18 -18.64 12.77
N ALA A 370 -2.01 -18.48 14.08
CA ALA A 370 -1.35 -19.48 14.92
C ALA A 370 -2.19 -20.77 15.08
N SER A 371 -3.49 -20.72 14.75
CA SER A 371 -4.39 -21.89 14.81
C SER A 371 -4.34 -22.69 13.49
N LYS A 372 -3.92 -23.96 13.57
CA LYS A 372 -3.50 -24.77 12.41
C LYS A 372 -4.61 -25.27 11.47
N SER A 373 -5.90 -25.12 11.77
CA SER A 373 -6.92 -25.97 11.13
C SER A 373 -7.74 -25.37 9.97
N ASP A 374 -7.74 -24.04 9.74
CA ASP A 374 -8.63 -23.42 8.72
C ASP A 374 -7.95 -22.34 7.85
N PHE A 375 -6.62 -22.41 7.69
CA PHE A 375 -5.86 -21.34 7.05
C PHE A 375 -6.19 -21.12 5.57
N LEU A 376 -6.50 -22.16 4.80
CA LEU A 376 -6.83 -22.05 3.36
C LEU A 376 -8.15 -21.33 3.12
N GLU A 377 -9.21 -21.69 3.86
CA GLU A 377 -10.50 -20.97 3.80
C GLU A 377 -10.34 -19.52 4.26
N GLN A 378 -9.56 -19.29 5.32
CA GLN A 378 -9.30 -17.94 5.82
C GLN A 378 -8.48 -17.11 4.83
N LEU A 379 -7.52 -17.68 4.10
CA LEU A 379 -6.72 -16.95 3.11
C LEU A 379 -7.47 -16.64 1.82
N GLU A 380 -8.32 -17.54 1.32
CA GLU A 380 -9.18 -17.21 0.18
C GLU A 380 -10.13 -16.06 0.56
N VAL A 381 -10.68 -16.06 1.78
CA VAL A 381 -11.57 -15.00 2.25
C VAL A 381 -10.81 -13.71 2.59
N LEU A 382 -9.61 -13.80 3.20
CA LEU A 382 -8.72 -12.66 3.43
C LEU A 382 -8.20 -12.09 2.11
N LYS A 383 -7.95 -12.92 1.08
CA LYS A 383 -7.63 -12.40 -0.26
C LYS A 383 -8.77 -11.57 -0.81
N ILE A 384 -10.01 -12.05 -0.61
CA ILE A 384 -11.24 -11.40 -1.06
C ILE A 384 -11.50 -10.08 -0.31
N ASP A 385 -11.12 -9.94 0.96
CA ASP A 385 -11.34 -8.70 1.73
C ASP A 385 -10.11 -7.77 1.72
N ALA A 386 -8.89 -8.33 1.70
CA ALA A 386 -7.65 -7.58 1.82
C ALA A 386 -7.15 -6.98 0.49
N PHE A 387 -7.47 -7.60 -0.65
CA PHE A 387 -6.98 -7.20 -1.98
C PHE A 387 -8.05 -6.61 -2.91
N LYS A 388 -9.30 -6.47 -2.46
CA LYS A 388 -10.31 -5.74 -3.24
C LYS A 388 -10.04 -4.24 -3.20
N ASP A 389 -10.38 -3.58 -4.30
CA ASP A 389 -10.50 -2.12 -4.34
C ASP A 389 -11.40 -1.66 -3.19
N ARG A 390 -11.04 -0.54 -2.55
CA ARG A 390 -11.71 -0.03 -1.36
C ARG A 390 -12.59 1.16 -1.71
N ILE A 391 -13.75 1.26 -1.06
CA ILE A 391 -14.66 2.40 -1.11
C ILE A 391 -14.64 3.12 0.23
N PHE A 392 -14.78 4.45 0.18
CA PHE A 392 -14.81 5.31 1.36
C PHE A 392 -16.22 5.83 1.54
N VAL A 393 -16.85 5.47 2.65
CA VAL A 393 -18.23 5.86 2.96
C VAL A 393 -18.26 6.64 4.27
N PHE A 394 -19.22 7.54 4.40
CA PHE A 394 -19.26 8.54 5.45
C PHE A 394 -20.37 8.26 6.45
N THR A 395 -20.12 8.51 7.73
CA THR A 395 -21.19 8.65 8.72
C THR A 395 -21.89 10.00 8.53
N PRO A 396 -23.13 10.18 9.04
CA PRO A 396 -23.79 11.48 9.03
C PRO A 396 -23.03 12.57 9.80
N GLN A 397 -22.13 12.16 10.71
CA GLN A 397 -21.25 13.04 11.49
C GLN A 397 -19.97 13.41 10.72
N GLY A 398 -19.69 12.77 9.59
CA GLY A 398 -18.53 13.05 8.73
C GLY A 398 -17.34 12.11 8.93
N ASP A 399 -17.45 11.08 9.76
CA ASP A 399 -16.40 10.09 9.93
C ASP A 399 -16.29 9.20 8.69
N VAL A 400 -15.05 8.89 8.29
CA VAL A 400 -14.79 8.04 7.12
C VAL A 400 -14.63 6.59 7.55
N ILE A 401 -15.41 5.70 6.94
CA ILE A 401 -15.30 4.26 7.11
C ILE A 401 -14.81 3.64 5.80
N ASP A 402 -13.76 2.82 5.92
CA ASP A 402 -13.15 2.12 4.81
C ASP A 402 -13.74 0.70 4.67
N LEU A 403 -14.25 0.39 3.47
CA LEU A 403 -14.91 -0.88 3.17
C LEU A 403 -14.44 -1.44 1.82
N PRO A 404 -14.50 -2.76 1.59
CA PRO A 404 -14.24 -3.33 0.27
C PRO A 404 -15.30 -2.87 -0.75
N GLU A 405 -14.92 -2.75 -2.01
CA GLU A 405 -15.85 -2.46 -3.10
C GLU A 405 -16.97 -3.51 -3.15
N GLY A 406 -18.19 -3.01 -3.32
CA GLY A 406 -19.41 -3.82 -3.26
C GLY A 406 -19.90 -4.12 -1.85
N ALA A 407 -19.28 -3.57 -0.80
CA ALA A 407 -19.79 -3.64 0.57
C ALA A 407 -21.21 -3.06 0.68
N THR A 408 -21.95 -3.55 1.67
CA THR A 408 -23.36 -3.22 1.89
C THR A 408 -23.56 -2.36 3.14
N PRO A 409 -24.73 -1.74 3.35
CA PRO A 409 -25.04 -1.04 4.58
C PRO A 409 -24.87 -1.88 5.86
N ILE A 410 -25.02 -3.20 5.78
CA ILE A 410 -24.76 -4.10 6.91
C ILE A 410 -23.28 -4.18 7.22
N ASP A 411 -22.43 -4.27 6.20
CA ASP A 411 -20.97 -4.25 6.38
C ASP A 411 -20.53 -2.94 7.06
N PHE A 412 -21.09 -1.81 6.62
CA PHE A 412 -20.86 -0.49 7.25
C PHE A 412 -21.32 -0.46 8.72
N ALA A 413 -22.52 -0.96 9.03
CA ALA A 413 -23.05 -0.98 10.38
C ALA A 413 -22.15 -1.77 11.35
N PHE A 414 -21.63 -2.92 10.92
CA PHE A 414 -20.70 -3.72 11.72
C PHE A 414 -19.29 -3.11 11.81
N ALA A 415 -18.86 -2.36 10.79
CA ALA A 415 -17.61 -1.61 10.82
C ALA A 415 -17.63 -0.46 11.83
N ILE A 416 -18.77 0.23 12.00
CA ILE A 416 -18.91 1.26 13.05
C ILE A 416 -18.89 0.61 14.44
N HIS A 417 -19.81 -0.33 14.69
CA HIS A 417 -19.88 -1.02 15.97
C HIS A 417 -20.71 -2.30 15.87
N THR A 418 -20.26 -3.36 16.56
CA THR A 418 -20.98 -4.65 16.56
C THR A 418 -22.43 -4.52 17.07
N GLU A 419 -22.71 -3.63 18.03
CA GLU A 419 -24.08 -3.42 18.51
C GLU A 419 -24.97 -2.71 17.49
N ILE A 420 -24.42 -1.75 16.72
CA ILE A 420 -25.14 -1.06 15.65
C ILE A 420 -25.48 -2.08 14.54
N GLY A 421 -24.51 -2.90 14.13
CA GLY A 421 -24.75 -4.01 13.20
C GLY A 421 -25.84 -4.98 13.69
N ASN A 422 -25.80 -5.39 14.96
CA ASN A 422 -26.80 -6.31 15.53
C ASN A 422 -28.21 -5.73 15.61
N LYS A 423 -28.33 -4.41 15.81
CA LYS A 423 -29.61 -3.70 15.96
C LYS A 423 -30.08 -3.00 14.69
N CYS A 424 -29.30 -3.02 13.61
CA CYS A 424 -29.64 -2.41 12.33
C CYS A 424 -31.01 -2.92 11.83
N THR A 425 -31.90 -2.04 11.36
CA THR A 425 -33.19 -2.40 10.75
C THR A 425 -33.34 -1.89 9.33
N ALA A 426 -32.84 -0.69 9.06
CA ALA A 426 -32.83 -0.08 7.74
C ALA A 426 -31.59 0.80 7.60
N ALA A 427 -31.29 1.21 6.37
CA ALA A 427 -30.22 2.14 6.08
C ALA A 427 -30.71 3.24 5.14
N ARG A 428 -30.19 4.45 5.33
CA ARG A 428 -30.30 5.53 4.35
C ARG A 428 -28.93 5.81 3.76
N VAL A 429 -28.88 6.00 2.46
CA VAL A 429 -27.68 6.43 1.73
C VAL A 429 -27.99 7.75 1.06
N ASN A 430 -27.20 8.79 1.33
CA ASN A 430 -27.42 10.14 0.84
C ASN A 430 -28.86 10.65 1.08
N ASN A 431 -29.36 10.42 2.30
CA ASN A 431 -30.72 10.72 2.77
C ASN A 431 -31.87 9.95 2.08
N GLN A 432 -31.57 8.92 1.27
CA GLN A 432 -32.58 8.06 0.65
C GLN A 432 -32.59 6.67 1.28
N LEU A 433 -33.77 6.11 1.55
CA LEU A 433 -33.89 4.73 2.04
C LEU A 433 -33.42 3.75 0.95
N VAL A 434 -32.51 2.84 1.32
CA VAL A 434 -31.98 1.82 0.42
C VAL A 434 -32.16 0.42 1.02
N ASN A 435 -32.13 -0.59 0.15
CA ASN A 435 -32.10 -1.97 0.60
C ASN A 435 -30.77 -2.28 1.30
N LEU A 436 -30.82 -3.15 2.30
CA LEU A 436 -29.63 -3.53 3.08
C LEU A 436 -28.61 -4.35 2.27
N ASP A 437 -28.97 -4.85 1.10
CA ASP A 437 -28.11 -5.59 0.16
C ASP A 437 -27.51 -4.71 -0.96
N SER A 438 -27.88 -3.43 -1.02
CA SER A 438 -27.38 -2.53 -2.06
C SER A 438 -25.89 -2.28 -1.90
N ALA A 439 -25.14 -2.33 -3.01
CA ALA A 439 -23.72 -1.98 -3.00
C ALA A 439 -23.52 -0.48 -2.76
N LEU A 440 -22.71 -0.16 -1.76
CA LEU A 440 -22.28 1.20 -1.45
C LEU A 440 -21.25 1.70 -2.46
N LYS A 441 -21.19 3.02 -2.66
CA LYS A 441 -20.20 3.69 -3.51
C LYS A 441 -19.32 4.61 -2.67
N SER A 442 -18.10 4.81 -3.14
CA SER A 442 -17.18 5.77 -2.52
C SER A 442 -17.77 7.19 -2.61
N GLY A 443 -17.87 7.90 -1.49
CA GLY A 443 -18.55 9.20 -1.38
C GLY A 443 -19.92 9.15 -0.70
N ASP A 444 -20.52 7.97 -0.52
CA ASP A 444 -21.86 7.84 0.04
C ASP A 444 -21.89 8.16 1.53
N ILE A 445 -22.88 8.94 1.97
CA ILE A 445 -23.19 9.17 3.39
C ILE A 445 -24.22 8.15 3.83
N VAL A 446 -23.86 7.28 4.77
CA VAL A 446 -24.68 6.15 5.22
C VAL A 446 -25.16 6.37 6.65
N ASP A 447 -26.48 6.45 6.83
CA ASP A 447 -27.16 6.54 8.12
C ASP A 447 -27.82 5.19 8.44
N ILE A 448 -27.40 4.56 9.54
CA ILE A 448 -27.93 3.27 9.97
C ILE A 448 -29.04 3.47 10.99
N ILE A 449 -30.24 3.03 10.63
CA ILE A 449 -31.39 3.04 11.51
C ILE A 449 -31.34 1.78 12.37
N THR A 450 -31.33 1.96 13.69
CA THR A 450 -31.28 0.85 14.67
C THR A 450 -32.57 0.75 15.47
N ASP A 451 -32.94 -0.48 15.84
CA ASP A 451 -34.04 -0.76 16.78
C ASP A 451 -33.48 -1.40 18.06
N LYS A 452 -33.74 -0.77 19.20
CA LYS A 452 -33.30 -1.25 20.52
C LYS A 452 -33.94 -2.57 20.91
N ASN A 453 -35.13 -2.89 20.40
CA ASN A 453 -35.87 -4.12 20.70
C ASN A 453 -35.41 -5.32 19.87
N ARG A 454 -34.55 -5.10 18.86
CA ARG A 454 -34.04 -6.15 18.00
C ARG A 454 -33.09 -7.07 18.78
N LYS A 455 -33.44 -8.36 18.84
CA LYS A 455 -32.68 -9.38 19.60
C LYS A 455 -31.34 -9.76 18.95
N GLY A 456 -31.21 -9.57 17.63
CA GLY A 456 -29.98 -9.88 16.91
C GLY A 456 -30.09 -9.67 15.39
N PRO A 457 -28.98 -9.91 14.67
CA PRO A 457 -28.91 -9.75 13.22
C PRO A 457 -29.72 -10.83 12.50
N ASN A 458 -30.23 -10.52 11.29
CA ASN A 458 -30.96 -11.51 10.49
C ASN A 458 -29.95 -12.51 9.88
N PRO A 459 -30.15 -13.84 10.01
CA PRO A 459 -29.30 -14.83 9.37
C PRO A 459 -29.15 -14.71 7.86
N ASP A 460 -30.17 -14.23 7.16
CA ASP A 460 -30.13 -14.05 5.71
C ASP A 460 -29.09 -13.02 5.25
N TRP A 461 -28.63 -12.14 6.14
CA TRP A 461 -27.58 -11.17 5.82
C TRP A 461 -26.29 -11.85 5.39
N LEU A 462 -26.00 -13.06 5.88
CA LEU A 462 -24.83 -13.85 5.48
C LEU A 462 -24.74 -14.11 3.97
N LYS A 463 -25.87 -14.02 3.24
CA LYS A 463 -25.93 -14.21 1.79
C LYS A 463 -25.29 -13.06 1.01
N PHE A 464 -25.36 -11.83 1.52
CA PHE A 464 -24.96 -10.64 0.76
C PHE A 464 -23.84 -9.82 1.41
N VAL A 465 -23.62 -9.90 2.73
CA VAL A 465 -22.50 -9.21 3.40
C VAL A 465 -21.17 -9.60 2.77
N LYS A 466 -20.30 -8.61 2.57
CA LYS A 466 -19.02 -8.79 1.88
C LYS A 466 -17.85 -8.95 2.86
N THR A 467 -17.91 -8.30 4.01
CA THR A 467 -16.80 -8.26 4.96
C THR A 467 -16.77 -9.48 5.87
N GLN A 468 -15.58 -9.98 6.17
CA GLN A 468 -15.41 -11.10 7.11
C GLN A 468 -15.75 -10.71 8.54
N HIS A 469 -15.47 -9.45 8.91
CA HIS A 469 -15.83 -8.91 10.22
C HIS A 469 -17.34 -9.03 10.47
N ALA A 470 -18.18 -8.54 9.55
CA ALA A 470 -19.63 -8.65 9.66
C ALA A 470 -20.08 -10.13 9.69
N ARG A 471 -19.56 -10.98 8.79
CA ARG A 471 -19.89 -12.42 8.75
C ARG A 471 -19.59 -13.11 10.09
N SER A 472 -18.42 -12.86 10.66
CA SER A 472 -17.98 -13.45 11.93
C SER A 472 -18.88 -13.01 13.08
N LYS A 473 -19.12 -11.70 13.24
CA LYS A 473 -20.00 -11.15 14.29
C LYS A 473 -21.44 -11.66 14.19
N ILE A 474 -21.97 -11.80 12.97
CA ILE A 474 -23.31 -12.37 12.74
C ILE A 474 -23.35 -13.85 13.17
N LYS A 475 -22.37 -14.66 12.76
CA LYS A 475 -22.28 -16.09 13.13
C LYS A 475 -22.11 -16.28 14.64
N ASP A 476 -21.25 -15.49 15.28
CA ASP A 476 -21.01 -15.57 16.73
C ASP A 476 -22.28 -15.24 17.52
N LYS A 477 -23.00 -14.19 17.14
CA LYS A 477 -24.26 -13.83 17.79
C LYS A 477 -25.31 -14.93 17.62
N GLN A 478 -25.39 -15.57 16.46
CA GLN A 478 -26.29 -16.71 16.22
C GLN A 478 -25.95 -17.91 17.11
N LYS A 479 -24.67 -18.28 17.22
CA LYS A 479 -24.22 -19.36 18.12
C LYS A 479 -24.59 -19.07 19.58
N HIS A 480 -24.42 -17.83 20.04
CA HIS A 480 -24.82 -17.43 21.39
C HIS A 480 -26.34 -17.49 21.61
N VAL A 481 -27.14 -17.09 20.62
CA VAL A 481 -28.61 -17.17 20.69
C VAL A 481 -29.08 -18.63 20.70
N MET A 482 -28.52 -19.49 19.85
CA MET A 482 -28.82 -20.92 19.84
C MET A 482 -28.37 -21.61 21.14
N GLY A 483 -27.18 -21.32 21.64
CA GLY A 483 -26.67 -21.88 22.90
C GLY A 483 -27.42 -21.40 24.14
N ALA A 484 -27.98 -20.18 24.12
CA ALA A 484 -28.88 -19.71 25.17
C ALA A 484 -30.26 -20.36 25.08
N TRP A 485 -30.79 -20.56 23.87
CA TRP A 485 -32.04 -21.28 23.64
C TRP A 485 -31.95 -22.75 24.06
N LEU A 486 -30.90 -23.47 23.67
CA LEU A 486 -30.65 -24.87 24.07
C LEU A 486 -30.52 -25.03 25.59
N ARG A 487 -29.85 -24.08 26.28
CA ARG A 487 -29.75 -24.09 27.75
C ARG A 487 -31.07 -23.82 28.47
N ASN A 488 -32.00 -23.13 27.82
CA ASN A 488 -33.32 -22.85 28.38
C ASN A 488 -34.35 -23.94 28.06
N VAL A 489 -34.13 -24.73 27.01
CA VAL A 489 -35.05 -25.79 26.56
C VAL A 489 -34.62 -27.18 27.06
N LEU A 490 -33.33 -27.43 27.30
CA LEU A 490 -32.87 -28.69 27.87
C LEU A 490 -33.12 -28.73 29.38
N PRO A 491 -33.79 -29.76 29.93
CA PRO A 491 -33.97 -29.89 31.36
C PRO A 491 -32.61 -30.01 32.04
N LYS A 492 -32.37 -29.19 33.06
CA LYS A 492 -31.19 -29.33 33.94
C LYS A 492 -31.15 -30.77 34.46
N SER A 493 -30.20 -31.58 34.00
CA SER A 493 -29.98 -32.89 34.61
C SER A 493 -29.62 -32.65 36.08
N LYS A 494 -30.53 -33.01 36.98
CA LYS A 494 -30.23 -33.12 38.40
C LYS A 494 -29.36 -34.36 38.57
N THR A 495 -28.05 -34.21 38.42
CA THR A 495 -27.11 -35.18 38.99
C THR A 495 -27.04 -34.88 40.49
N LYS A 496 -27.86 -35.57 41.28
CA LYS A 496 -27.62 -35.74 42.72
C LYS A 496 -26.71 -36.96 42.86
N LEU A 497 -25.56 -36.72 43.52
CA LEU A 497 -24.62 -37.64 44.19
C LEU A 497 -24.64 -39.11 43.79
#